data_AF-A0A3M0YX73-F1
#
_entry.id   AF-A0A3M0YX73-F1
#
_cell.length_a   1.000
_cell.length_b   1.000
_cell.length_c   1.000
_cell.angle_alpha   90.00
_cell.angle_beta   90.00
_cell.angle_gamma   90.00
#
_symmetry.space_group_name_H-M   'P 1'
#
loop_
_entity.id
_entity.type
_entity.pdbx_description
1 polymer ?
#
loop_
_entity_poly.entity_id
_entity_poly.type
_entity_poly.pdbx_seq_one_letter_code
_entity_poly.pdbx_strand_id
1 'polypeptide(L)'
;MTHAKKDALTRVVESLPQRLPFRHIYRAFGHCVPPAEATITPGFRLVLCLEGTNVMRIPQGSQSVEVILHPGDVAVVGLGAWNYPLHLYDHTFLTLEIQDEHIRYYLRIHPADPG
;
A
#
# COMPACT_ATOMS: atom_id res chain seq x y z
N MET A 1 -0.44 20.26 -7.02
CA MET A 1 -1.07 18.95 -7.27
C MET A 1 -2.28 19.21 -8.17
N THR A 2 -2.29 18.74 -9.42
CA THR A 2 -3.42 18.99 -10.34
C THR A 2 -4.64 18.18 -9.88
N HIS A 3 -5.83 18.78 -9.93
CA HIS A 3 -7.10 18.14 -9.55
C HIS A 3 -7.28 16.74 -10.20
N ALA A 4 -6.84 16.59 -11.44
CA ALA A 4 -6.95 15.36 -12.22
C ALA A 4 -6.35 14.09 -11.56
N LYS A 5 -5.25 14.21 -10.80
CA LYS A 5 -4.61 13.05 -10.16
C LYS A 5 -5.37 12.56 -8.92
N LYS A 6 -6.01 13.47 -8.19
CA LYS A 6 -6.88 13.14 -7.05
C LYS A 6 -8.16 12.46 -7.54
N ASP A 7 -8.71 12.91 -8.66
CA ASP A 7 -9.93 12.35 -9.26
C ASP A 7 -9.70 10.95 -9.87
N ALA A 8 -8.51 10.68 -10.41
CA ALA A 8 -8.14 9.35 -10.88
C ALA A 8 -8.12 8.32 -9.73
N LEU A 9 -7.56 8.71 -8.57
CA LEU A 9 -7.53 7.88 -7.38
C LEU A 9 -8.94 7.59 -6.84
N THR A 10 -9.77 8.63 -6.72
CA THR A 10 -11.16 8.48 -6.27
C THR A 10 -11.91 7.50 -7.19
N ARG A 11 -11.76 7.64 -8.51
CA ARG A 11 -12.37 6.73 -9.48
C ARG A 11 -11.86 5.31 -9.40
N VAL A 12 -10.56 5.08 -9.21
CA VAL A 12 -10.03 3.71 -9.04
C VAL A 12 -10.65 3.08 -7.79
N VAL A 13 -10.62 3.77 -6.65
CA VAL A 13 -11.20 3.26 -5.40
C VAL A 13 -12.71 3.04 -5.50
N GLU A 14 -13.44 3.92 -6.18
CA GLU A 14 -14.90 3.79 -6.42
C GLU A 14 -15.22 2.70 -7.46
N SER A 15 -14.32 2.42 -8.39
CA SER A 15 -14.47 1.38 -9.43
C SER A 15 -14.07 -0.02 -8.98
N LEU A 16 -13.38 -0.14 -7.84
CA LEU A 16 -13.13 -1.45 -7.24
C LEU A 16 -14.50 -2.08 -6.95
N PRO A 17 -14.74 -3.33 -7.39
CA PRO A 17 -16.01 -4.00 -7.11
C PRO A 17 -16.29 -3.88 -5.61
N GLN A 18 -17.50 -3.44 -5.23
CA GLN A 18 -17.93 -3.43 -3.82
C GLN A 18 -17.86 -4.82 -3.14
N ARG A 19 -17.54 -5.87 -3.92
CA ARG A 19 -17.38 -7.27 -3.53
C ARG A 19 -15.95 -7.81 -3.69
N LEU A 20 -14.93 -6.95 -3.74
CA LEU A 20 -13.64 -7.43 -3.22
C LEU A 20 -13.80 -7.43 -1.70
N PRO A 21 -13.57 -8.56 -0.99
CA PRO A 21 -13.84 -8.68 0.45
C PRO A 21 -12.77 -7.93 1.26
N PHE A 22 -12.38 -6.73 0.82
CA PHE A 22 -11.38 -5.95 1.51
C PHE A 22 -11.97 -5.37 2.77
N ARG A 23 -11.54 -5.91 3.92
CA ARG A 23 -12.09 -5.54 5.22
C ARG A 23 -11.78 -4.08 5.54
N HIS A 24 -10.56 -3.62 5.25
CA HIS A 24 -10.14 -2.22 5.44
C HIS A 24 -9.24 -1.73 4.30
N ILE A 25 -9.38 -0.44 3.97
CA ILE A 25 -8.56 0.27 2.98
C ILE A 25 -7.75 1.34 3.68
N TYR A 26 -6.43 1.13 3.78
CA TYR A 26 -5.50 2.11 4.32
C TYR A 26 -4.93 2.99 3.20
N ARG A 27 -4.84 4.28 3.44
CA ARG A 27 -4.51 5.29 2.43
C ARG A 27 -3.17 5.93 2.77
N ALA A 28 -2.16 5.70 1.95
CA ALA A 28 -0.83 6.29 2.10
C ALA A 28 -0.69 7.52 1.20
N PHE A 29 -0.85 8.70 1.81
CA PHE A 29 -0.76 10.00 1.17
C PHE A 29 -0.06 10.97 2.10
N GLY A 30 0.94 11.69 1.61
CA GLY A 30 1.65 12.64 2.45
C GLY A 30 2.99 13.03 1.87
N HIS A 31 3.67 13.92 2.58
CA HIS A 31 4.96 14.50 2.20
C HIS A 31 5.96 14.41 3.35
N CYS A 32 5.70 13.56 4.35
CA CYS A 32 6.66 13.29 5.41
C CYS A 32 7.87 12.55 4.85
N VAL A 33 9.02 12.77 5.50
CA VAL A 33 10.30 12.23 5.07
C VAL A 33 10.25 10.69 5.14
N PRO A 34 10.55 9.99 4.03
CA PRO A 34 10.63 8.53 4.05
C PRO A 34 11.81 8.06 4.92
N PRO A 35 11.65 6.95 5.67
CA PRO A 35 12.77 6.16 6.14
C PRO A 35 13.71 5.78 4.98
N ALA A 36 14.99 5.54 5.26
CA ALA A 36 15.99 5.27 4.23
C ALA A 36 15.68 3.99 3.41
N GLU A 37 15.05 3.01 4.06
CA GLU A 37 14.69 1.72 3.50
C GLU A 37 13.28 1.70 2.89
N ALA A 38 12.54 2.81 2.98
CA ALA A 38 11.19 2.87 2.47
C ALA A 38 11.19 2.83 0.93
N THR A 39 10.23 2.09 0.37
CA THR A 39 10.06 2.05 -1.08
C THR A 39 9.19 3.22 -1.51
N ILE A 40 9.74 4.16 -2.28
CA ILE A 40 8.97 5.19 -2.98
C ILE A 40 8.41 4.58 -4.27
N THR A 41 7.10 4.70 -4.48
CA THR A 41 6.46 4.12 -5.67
C THR A 41 6.41 5.15 -6.81
N PRO A 42 6.91 4.83 -8.02
CA PRO A 42 6.86 5.73 -9.17
C PRO A 42 5.46 5.82 -9.81
N GLY A 43 4.56 4.89 -9.48
CA GLY A 43 3.14 4.82 -9.87
C GLY A 43 2.19 4.73 -8.67
N PHE A 44 0.96 4.28 -8.91
CA PHE A 44 0.07 3.85 -7.83
C PHE A 44 0.43 2.43 -7.41
N ARG A 45 0.31 2.12 -6.12
CA ARG A 45 0.56 0.76 -5.63
C ARG A 45 -0.56 0.31 -4.69
N LEU A 46 -0.99 -0.93 -4.86
CA LEU A 46 -1.86 -1.64 -3.94
C LEU A 46 -1.02 -2.71 -3.25
N VAL A 47 -1.09 -2.79 -1.92
CA VAL A 47 -0.46 -3.85 -1.14
C VAL A 47 -1.58 -4.61 -0.43
N LEU A 48 -1.82 -5.84 -0.87
CA LEU A 48 -2.86 -6.71 -0.35
C LEU A 48 -2.23 -7.76 0.58
N CYS A 49 -2.71 -7.87 1.81
CA CYS A 49 -2.31 -8.97 2.69
C CYS A 49 -3.18 -10.18 2.36
N LEU A 50 -2.55 -11.28 1.95
CA LEU A 50 -3.24 -12.52 1.57
C LEU A 50 -3.31 -13.50 2.74
N GLU A 51 -2.23 -13.61 3.52
CA GLU A 51 -2.12 -14.49 4.68
C GLU A 51 -1.25 -13.83 5.76
N GLY A 52 -1.43 -14.23 7.01
CA GLY A 52 -0.64 -13.72 8.13
C GLY A 52 -0.98 -12.27 8.52
N THR A 53 0.01 -11.53 9.01
CA THR A 53 -0.16 -10.11 9.40
C THR A 53 0.99 -9.27 8.87
N ASN A 54 0.67 -8.26 8.06
CA ASN A 54 1.66 -7.33 7.54
C ASN A 54 1.54 -5.98 8.25
N VAL A 55 2.53 -5.62 9.05
CA VAL A 55 2.63 -4.28 9.66
C VAL A 55 3.46 -3.38 8.76
N MET A 56 2.93 -2.21 8.43
CA MET A 56 3.59 -1.26 7.54
C MET A 56 3.58 0.15 8.11
N ARG A 57 4.66 0.90 7.87
CA ARG A 57 4.64 2.36 7.99
C ARG A 57 4.25 2.99 6.66
N ILE A 58 3.31 3.93 6.72
CA ILE A 58 2.85 4.70 5.57
C ILE A 58 2.71 6.19 5.91
N PRO A 59 2.91 7.10 4.93
CA PRO A 59 2.66 8.52 5.11
C PRO A 59 1.16 8.81 5.21
N GLN A 60 0.78 9.63 6.20
CA GLN A 60 -0.54 10.26 6.31
C GLN A 60 -0.36 11.75 6.64
N GLY A 61 -0.52 12.60 5.62
CA GLY A 61 -0.28 14.03 5.71
C GLY A 61 1.20 14.35 5.96
N SER A 62 1.48 14.99 7.10
CA SER A 62 2.82 15.35 7.54
C SER A 62 3.44 14.32 8.49
N GLN A 63 2.75 13.23 8.80
CA GLN A 63 3.20 12.18 9.71
C GLN A 63 3.30 10.83 9.01
N SER A 64 4.02 9.90 9.62
CA SER A 64 3.92 8.47 9.27
C SER A 64 3.12 7.75 10.34
N VAL A 65 2.26 6.83 9.92
CA VAL A 65 1.49 5.97 10.81
C VAL A 65 1.84 4.50 10.56
N GLU A 66 1.74 3.69 11.60
CA GLU A 66 1.77 2.24 11.46
C GLU A 66 0.36 1.73 11.19
N VAL A 67 0.22 0.88 10.18
CA VAL A 67 -1.02 0.19 9.83
C VAL A 67 -0.79 -1.31 9.89
N ILE A 68 -1.80 -2.02 10.38
CA ILE A 68 -1.79 -3.47 10.49
C ILE A 68 -2.76 -4.00 9.43
N LEU A 69 -2.21 -4.71 8.44
CA LEU A 69 -2.98 -5.36 7.40
C LEU A 69 -3.21 -6.83 7.78
N HIS A 70 -4.46 -7.21 7.93
CA HIS A 70 -4.89 -8.59 8.06
C HIS A 70 -5.25 -9.20 6.70
N PRO A 71 -5.44 -10.52 6.60
CA PRO A 71 -5.85 -11.15 5.34
C PRO A 71 -7.12 -10.52 4.79
N GLY A 72 -7.03 -10.05 3.55
CA GLY A 72 -8.07 -9.28 2.87
C GLY A 72 -7.94 -7.77 3.02
N ASP A 73 -7.14 -7.22 3.94
CA ASP A 73 -6.92 -5.77 3.98
C ASP A 73 -6.02 -5.31 2.83
N VAL A 74 -6.17 -4.03 2.45
CA VAL A 74 -5.37 -3.40 1.40
C VAL A 74 -4.84 -2.05 1.83
N ALA A 75 -3.56 -1.78 1.56
CA ALA A 75 -2.98 -0.45 1.58
C ALA A 75 -2.86 0.11 0.16
N VAL A 76 -3.42 1.29 -0.07
CA VAL A 76 -3.34 2.06 -1.32
C VAL A 76 -2.28 3.14 -1.15
N VAL A 77 -1.20 3.01 -1.91
CA VAL A 77 -0.06 3.91 -1.92
C VAL A 77 -0.14 4.81 -3.14
N GLY A 78 -0.27 6.11 -2.88
CA GLY A 78 -0.38 7.13 -3.93
C GLY A 78 0.91 7.31 -4.72
N LEU A 79 0.77 7.92 -5.90
CA LEU A 79 1.90 8.32 -6.75
C LEU A 79 2.92 9.16 -5.97
N GLY A 80 4.18 8.70 -5.93
CA GLY A 80 5.26 9.40 -5.23
C GLY A 80 5.20 9.30 -3.70
N ALA A 81 4.20 8.61 -3.14
CA ALA A 81 4.19 8.23 -1.74
C ALA A 81 5.14 7.02 -1.52
N TRP A 82 5.51 6.82 -0.27
CA TRP A 82 6.35 5.71 0.15
C TRP A 82 5.56 4.71 0.99
N ASN A 83 6.03 3.47 1.05
CA ASN A 83 5.55 2.47 1.99
C ASN A 83 6.74 1.69 2.54
N TYR A 84 6.65 1.26 3.80
CA TYR A 84 7.72 0.53 4.45
C TYR A 84 7.14 -0.64 5.28
N PRO A 85 7.17 -1.88 4.75
CA PRO A 85 6.79 -3.05 5.51
C PRO A 85 7.82 -3.34 6.61
N LEU A 86 7.35 -3.64 7.82
CA LEU A 86 8.20 -3.87 9.00
C LEU A 86 8.59 -5.35 9.20
N HIS A 87 7.96 -6.27 8.46
CA HIS A 87 8.23 -7.71 8.49
C HIS A 87 8.25 -8.39 9.88
N LEU A 88 7.48 -7.87 10.83
CA LEU A 88 7.44 -8.34 12.23
C LEU A 88 6.82 -9.74 12.42
N TYR A 89 6.06 -10.24 11.44
CA TYR A 89 5.34 -11.51 11.51
C TYR A 89 5.43 -12.25 10.19
N ASP A 90 5.11 -13.55 10.18
CA ASP A 90 4.92 -14.30 8.95
C ASP A 90 3.74 -13.71 8.16
N HIS A 91 3.95 -13.45 6.88
CA HIS A 91 2.89 -12.95 6.01
C HIS A 91 3.15 -13.23 4.53
N THR A 92 2.06 -13.35 3.79
CA THR A 92 2.06 -13.40 2.32
C THR A 92 1.33 -12.16 1.82
N PHE A 93 1.94 -11.41 0.91
CA PHE A 93 1.31 -10.24 0.32
C PHE A 93 1.46 -10.18 -1.19
N LEU A 94 0.47 -9.57 -1.84
CA LEU A 94 0.48 -9.22 -3.25
C LEU A 94 0.62 -7.72 -3.39
N THR A 95 1.64 -7.28 -4.11
CA THR A 95 1.78 -5.88 -4.54
C THR A 95 1.34 -5.76 -5.99
N LEU A 96 0.44 -4.83 -6.29
CA LEU A 96 0.10 -4.42 -7.65
C LEU A 96 0.58 -2.99 -7.84
N GLU A 97 1.46 -2.75 -8.80
CA GLU A 97 1.95 -1.43 -9.17
C GLU A 97 1.39 -1.04 -10.53
N ILE A 98 0.64 0.05 -10.56
CA ILE A 98 -0.06 0.58 -11.73
C ILE A 98 0.68 1.83 -12.17
N GLN A 99 1.30 1.77 -13.34
CA GLN A 99 2.02 2.88 -13.94
C GLN A 99 1.66 2.98 -15.42
N ASP A 100 1.10 4.13 -15.80
CA ASP A 100 0.64 4.41 -17.16
C ASP A 100 -0.33 3.31 -17.66
N GLU A 101 0.01 2.60 -18.73
CA GLU A 101 -0.80 1.52 -19.32
C GLU A 101 -0.39 0.11 -18.85
N HIS A 102 0.51 0.02 -17.86
CA HIS A 102 1.08 -1.23 -17.38
C HIS A 102 0.73 -1.51 -15.92
N ILE A 103 0.45 -2.77 -15.63
CA ILE A 103 0.29 -3.29 -14.27
C ILE A 103 1.41 -4.31 -14.03
N ARG A 104 2.27 -4.03 -13.05
CA ARG A 104 3.25 -4.98 -12.52
C ARG A 104 2.71 -5.59 -11.25
N TYR A 105 2.96 -6.88 -11.03
CA TYR A 105 2.54 -7.55 -9.80
C TYR A 105 3.69 -8.34 -9.18
N TYR A 106 3.70 -8.39 -7.85
CA TYR A 106 4.70 -9.11 -7.07
C TYR A 106 4.00 -9.86 -5.94
N LEU A 107 4.08 -11.19 -5.96
CA LEU A 107 3.69 -12.03 -4.84
C LEU A 107 4.94 -12.28 -3.99
N ARG A 108 4.86 -11.99 -2.69
CA ARG A 108 5.96 -12.24 -1.75
C ARG A 108 5.46 -13.01 -0.54
N ILE A 109 6.28 -13.95 -0.11
CA ILE A 109 6.14 -14.71 1.13
C ILE A 109 7.30 -14.26 2.01
N HIS A 110 6.99 -13.69 3.16
CA HIS A 110 7.98 -13.21 4.10
C HIS A 110 7.83 -13.97 5.42
N PRO A 111 8.88 -14.72 5.85
CA PRO A 111 8.94 -15.19 7.21
C PRO A 111 9.11 -13.99 8.16
N ALA A 112 8.67 -14.13 9.40
CA ALA A 112 8.88 -13.18 10.47
C ALA A 112 10.38 -12.92 10.63
N ASP A 113 10.76 -11.65 10.72
CA ASP A 113 12.11 -11.26 11.11
C ASP A 113 12.17 -11.21 12.64
N PRO A 114 12.93 -12.08 13.33
CA PRO A 114 12.89 -12.19 14.79
C PRO A 114 13.44 -10.95 15.53
N GLY A 115 14.06 -10.00 14.83
CA GLY A 115 14.69 -8.82 15.44
C GLY A 115 16.05 -9.11 16.05
#